data_AF-A0A959T340-F1
#
_entry.id   AF-A0A959T340-F1
#
_cell.length_a   1.000
_cell.length_b   1.000
_cell.length_c   1.000
_cell.angle_alpha   90.00
_cell.angle_beta   90.00
_cell.angle_gamma   90.00
#
_symmetry.space_group_name_H-M   'P 1'
#
loop_
_entity.id
_entity.type
_entity.pdbx_description
1 polymer ?
#
loop_
_entity_poly.entity_id
_entity_poly.type
_entity_poly.pdbx_seq_one_letter_code
_entity_poly.pdbx_strand_id
1 'polypeptide(L)'
;ALKKEVALLVEQNQRLSEEADNLTRALKGDSQAQGAWGEMILERLLEDAGLVKGVEYTLQESTTGADGGRLRPDAVVKLPEDKHLIIDSKVSLVHYERHTASTDPAERDRLLKQHVESLRTHAKGLGQKEYTKIHGIGSVDFVL
;
A
#
# COMPACT_ATOMS: atom_id res chain seq x y z
N ALA A 1 0.19 -8.01 -27.42
CA ALA A 1 0.92 -7.60 -26.21
C ALA A 1 -0.04 -7.09 -25.13
N LEU A 2 -0.63 -5.89 -25.27
CA LEU A 2 -1.52 -5.28 -24.26
C LEU A 2 -2.65 -6.16 -23.70
N LYS A 3 -3.38 -6.92 -24.54
CA LYS A 3 -4.48 -7.78 -24.04
C LYS A 3 -4.00 -8.92 -23.12
N LYS A 4 -2.77 -9.41 -23.32
CA LYS A 4 -2.17 -10.43 -22.45
C LYS A 4 -1.68 -9.83 -21.14
N GLU A 5 -1.12 -8.62 -21.17
CA GLU A 5 -0.72 -7.89 -19.95
C GLU A 5 -1.94 -7.50 -19.11
N VAL A 6 -3.02 -7.03 -19.74
CA VAL A 6 -4.28 -6.74 -19.03
C VAL A 6 -4.90 -8.00 -18.44
N ALA A 7 -4.87 -9.13 -19.15
CA ALA A 7 -5.37 -10.40 -18.62
C ALA A 7 -4.52 -10.91 -17.45
N LEU A 8 -3.19 -10.78 -17.52
CA LEU A 8 -2.28 -11.13 -16.44
C LEU A 8 -2.52 -10.25 -15.21
N LEU A 9 -2.70 -8.94 -15.41
CA LEU A 9 -3.05 -8.00 -14.35
C LEU A 9 -4.38 -8.36 -13.68
N VAL A 10 -5.40 -8.75 -14.46
CA VAL A 10 -6.71 -9.16 -13.91
C VAL A 10 -6.62 -10.47 -13.13
N GLU A 11 -5.86 -11.45 -13.62
CA GLU A 11 -5.63 -12.72 -12.91
C GLU A 11 -4.84 -12.52 -11.62
N GLN A 12 -3.80 -11.68 -11.66
CA GLN A 12 -3.03 -11.28 -10.47
C GLN A 12 -3.92 -10.54 -9.47
N ASN A 13 -4.81 -9.66 -9.94
CA ASN A 13 -5.77 -8.95 -9.09
C ASN A 13 -6.75 -9.91 -8.38
N GLN A 14 -7.21 -10.95 -9.08
CA GLN A 14 -8.10 -11.97 -8.49
C GLN A 14 -7.42 -12.80 -7.41
N ARG A 15 -6.17 -13.24 -7.63
CA ARG A 15 -5.39 -13.95 -6.60
C ARG A 15 -5.13 -13.07 -5.37
N LEU A 16 -4.77 -11.81 -5.59
CA LEU A 16 -4.61 -10.83 -4.51
C LEU A 16 -5.89 -10.64 -3.71
N SER A 17 -7.05 -10.61 -4.38
CA SER A 17 -8.35 -10.54 -3.71
C SER A 17 -8.64 -11.77 -2.84
N GLU A 18 -8.34 -12.98 -3.32
CA GLU A 18 -8.55 -14.22 -2.55
C GLU A 18 -7.60 -14.33 -1.34
N GLU A 19 -6.33 -13.96 -1.51
CA GLU A 19 -5.36 -13.91 -0.42
C GLU A 19 -5.72 -12.86 0.62
N ALA A 20 -6.20 -11.69 0.18
CA ALA A 20 -6.73 -10.67 1.07
C ALA A 20 -7.91 -11.18 1.89
N ASP A 21 -8.82 -11.97 1.30
CA ASP A 21 -10.04 -12.44 1.97
C ASP A 21 -9.75 -13.52 3.04
N ASN A 22 -8.79 -14.40 2.78
CA ASN A 22 -8.31 -15.40 3.75
C ASN A 22 -7.54 -14.76 4.90
N LEU A 23 -6.72 -13.77 4.60
CA LEU A 23 -5.92 -13.11 5.60
C LEU A 23 -6.71 -12.08 6.43
N THR A 24 -7.69 -11.39 5.84
CA THR A 24 -8.59 -10.49 6.58
C THR A 24 -9.30 -11.25 7.70
N ARG A 25 -9.62 -12.54 7.49
CA ARG A 25 -10.15 -13.42 8.54
C ARG A 25 -9.12 -13.77 9.63
N ALA A 26 -7.85 -13.94 9.26
CA ALA A 26 -6.76 -14.26 10.20
C ALA A 26 -6.30 -13.05 11.03
N LEU A 27 -6.45 -11.82 10.52
CA LEU A 27 -5.97 -10.58 11.14
C LEU A 27 -7.09 -9.73 11.76
N LYS A 28 -8.26 -10.32 11.99
CA LYS A 28 -9.44 -9.65 12.56
C LYS A 28 -9.10 -8.90 13.85
N GLY A 29 -9.19 -7.57 13.79
CA GLY A 29 -9.06 -6.69 14.96
C GLY A 29 -7.63 -6.26 15.32
N ASP A 30 -6.59 -6.70 14.60
CA ASP A 30 -5.21 -6.27 14.83
C ASP A 30 -4.73 -5.33 13.71
N SER A 31 -4.82 -4.02 13.97
CA SER A 31 -4.38 -2.99 13.02
C SER A 31 -2.87 -3.03 12.73
N GLN A 32 -2.06 -3.50 13.67
CA GLN A 32 -0.61 -3.59 13.48
C GLN A 32 -0.27 -4.78 12.57
N ALA A 33 -0.93 -5.92 12.78
CA ALA A 33 -0.77 -7.08 11.90
C ALA A 33 -1.28 -6.78 10.48
N GLN A 34 -2.37 -6.03 10.32
CA GLN A 34 -2.86 -5.57 9.02
C GLN A 34 -1.84 -4.68 8.30
N GLY A 35 -1.16 -3.79 9.03
CA GLY A 35 -0.06 -2.98 8.50
C GLY A 35 1.12 -3.84 8.03
N ALA A 36 1.59 -4.76 8.89
CA ALA A 36 2.69 -5.66 8.56
C ALA A 36 2.38 -6.57 7.34
N TRP A 37 1.12 -6.99 7.19
CA TRP A 37 0.71 -7.71 5.98
C TRP A 37 0.70 -6.83 4.73
N GLY A 38 0.23 -5.58 4.84
CA GLY A 38 0.29 -4.63 3.72
C GLY A 38 1.71 -4.47 3.20
N GLU A 39 2.69 -4.39 4.12
CA GLU A 39 4.11 -4.37 3.78
C GLU A 39 4.61 -5.66 3.13
N MET A 40 4.18 -6.83 3.64
CA MET A 40 4.53 -8.13 3.06
C MET A 40 3.98 -8.29 1.63
N ILE A 41 2.75 -7.85 1.37
CA ILE A 41 2.16 -7.85 0.03
C ILE A 41 2.89 -6.87 -0.88
N LEU A 42 3.23 -5.67 -0.38
CA LEU A 42 4.01 -4.72 -1.14
C LEU A 42 5.37 -5.30 -1.54
N GLU A 43 6.08 -5.92 -0.61
CA GLU A 43 7.33 -6.62 -0.89
C GLU A 43 7.14 -7.70 -1.96
N ARG A 44 6.10 -8.53 -1.82
CA ARG A 44 5.80 -9.59 -2.78
C ARG A 44 5.50 -9.05 -4.18
N LEU A 45 4.75 -7.95 -4.29
CA LEU A 45 4.44 -7.31 -5.56
C LEU A 45 5.70 -6.77 -6.25
N LEU A 46 6.66 -6.25 -5.49
CA LEU A 46 7.94 -5.77 -6.02
C LEU A 46 8.80 -6.95 -6.50
N GLU A 47 8.88 -8.04 -5.74
CA GLU A 47 9.58 -9.27 -6.14
C GLU A 47 8.97 -9.89 -7.41
N ASP A 48 7.64 -10.01 -7.47
CA ASP A 48 6.92 -10.56 -8.62
C ASP A 48 7.03 -9.65 -9.86
N ALA A 49 7.28 -8.34 -9.67
CA ALA A 49 7.64 -7.40 -10.74
C ALA A 49 9.10 -7.55 -11.22
N GLY A 50 9.88 -8.44 -10.60
CA GLY A 50 11.27 -8.75 -10.96
C GLY A 50 12.31 -7.83 -10.30
N LEU A 51 11.92 -7.06 -9.29
CA LEU A 51 12.83 -6.20 -8.54
C LEU A 51 13.55 -7.00 -7.44
N VAL A 52 14.82 -6.70 -7.18
CA VAL A 52 15.62 -7.35 -6.13
C VAL A 52 15.78 -6.41 -4.93
N LYS A 53 15.41 -6.91 -3.75
CA LYS A 53 15.56 -6.18 -2.50
C LYS A 53 17.03 -5.81 -2.24
N GLY A 54 17.26 -4.56 -1.83
CA GLY A 54 18.58 -4.01 -1.57
C GLY A 54 19.32 -3.53 -2.82
N VAL A 55 18.92 -3.98 -4.01
CA VAL A 55 19.48 -3.53 -5.29
C VAL A 55 18.54 -2.50 -5.90
N GLU A 56 17.39 -2.92 -6.43
CA GLU A 56 16.41 -2.06 -7.09
C GLU A 56 15.36 -1.47 -6.14
N TYR A 57 15.15 -2.01 -4.94
CA TYR A 57 14.28 -1.36 -3.95
C TYR A 57 14.72 -1.56 -2.49
N THR A 58 14.34 -0.63 -1.62
CA THR A 58 14.49 -0.75 -0.16
C THR A 58 13.13 -0.59 0.52
N LEU A 59 12.95 -1.24 1.67
CA LEU A 59 11.74 -1.15 2.50
C LEU A 59 12.03 -0.34 3.76
N GLN A 60 11.08 0.50 4.16
CA GLN A 60 11.07 1.21 5.44
C GLN A 60 12.39 1.91 5.86
N GLU A 61 13.16 2.43 4.92
CA GLU A 61 14.33 3.24 5.26
C GLU A 61 13.84 4.55 5.88
N SER A 62 14.14 4.75 7.18
CA SER A 62 13.79 5.99 7.83
C SER A 62 14.69 7.10 7.31
N THR A 63 14.14 7.98 6.48
CA THR A 63 14.87 9.12 5.95
C THR A 63 14.45 10.38 6.69
N THR A 64 15.44 11.21 7.04
CA THR A 64 15.19 12.48 7.72
C THR A 64 14.79 13.52 6.68
N GLY A 65 13.59 14.08 6.81
CA GLY A 65 13.11 15.20 5.99
C GLY A 65 13.85 16.50 6.32
N ALA A 66 13.77 17.47 5.40
CA ALA A 66 14.45 18.78 5.48
C ALA A 66 14.08 19.63 6.71
N ASP A 67 12.96 19.34 7.35
CA ASP A 67 12.40 20.00 8.54
C ASP A 67 12.67 19.24 9.85
N GLY A 68 13.45 18.15 9.80
CA GLY A 68 13.64 17.23 10.92
C GLY A 68 12.47 16.26 11.13
N GLY A 69 11.45 16.32 10.26
CA GLY A 69 10.35 15.36 10.22
C GLY A 69 10.83 14.01 9.70
N ARG A 70 10.50 12.93 10.39
CA ARG A 70 10.87 11.57 9.97
C ARG A 70 9.87 11.10 8.91
N LEU A 71 10.27 11.11 7.64
CA LEU A 71 9.50 10.54 6.54
C LEU A 71 9.97 9.11 6.32
N ARG A 72 9.06 8.16 6.55
CA ARG A 72 9.34 6.74 6.39
C ARG A 72 8.34 6.19 5.38
N PRO A 73 8.69 6.22 4.08
CA PRO A 73 7.88 5.54 3.08
C PRO A 73 7.95 4.02 3.30
N ASP A 74 6.95 3.31 2.79
CA ASP A 74 6.90 1.86 2.92
C ASP A 74 7.95 1.20 2.01
N ALA A 75 8.13 1.73 0.79
CA ALA A 75 9.20 1.33 -0.12
C ALA A 75 9.80 2.49 -0.93
N VAL A 76 11.06 2.33 -1.34
CA VAL A 76 11.76 3.20 -2.28
C VAL A 76 12.32 2.33 -3.40
N VAL A 77 11.86 2.55 -4.63
CA VAL A 77 12.36 1.85 -5.83
C VAL A 77 13.35 2.76 -6.55
N LYS A 78 14.54 2.25 -6.84
CA LYS A 78 15.58 2.91 -7.62
C LYS A 78 15.29 2.71 -9.10
N LEU A 79 15.26 3.81 -9.83
CA LEU A 79 15.08 3.85 -11.27
C LEU A 79 16.41 4.23 -11.95
N PRO A 80 16.54 4.02 -13.27
CA PRO A 80 17.68 4.52 -14.03
C PRO A 80 17.87 6.03 -13.85
N GLU A 81 19.08 6.52 -14.17
CA GLU A 81 19.44 7.95 -14.06
C GLU A 81 19.36 8.52 -12.63
N ASP A 82 19.66 7.68 -11.62
CA ASP A 82 19.63 8.04 -10.20
C ASP A 82 18.27 8.56 -9.70
N LYS A 83 17.21 8.17 -10.39
CA LYS A 83 15.83 8.53 -10.05
C LYS A 83 15.22 7.56 -9.07
N HIS A 84 14.19 8.01 -8.37
CA HIS A 84 13.55 7.21 -7.33
C HIS A 84 12.03 7.33 -7.41
N LEU A 85 11.36 6.19 -7.17
CA LEU A 85 9.92 6.06 -7.02
C LEU A 85 9.62 5.73 -5.54
N ILE A 86 8.80 6.56 -4.91
CA ILE A 86 8.41 6.38 -3.50
C ILE A 86 7.03 5.73 -3.43
N ILE A 87 6.88 4.71 -2.59
CA ILE A 87 5.60 4.02 -2.36
C ILE A 87 5.20 4.15 -0.89
N ASP A 88 4.00 4.68 -0.61
CA ASP A 88 3.37 4.71 0.72
C ASP A 88 1.99 4.06 0.62
N SER A 89 1.91 2.82 1.09
CA SER A 89 0.69 2.04 1.09
C SER A 89 -0.14 2.31 2.35
N LYS A 90 -1.47 2.30 2.19
CA LYS A 90 -2.41 2.34 3.33
C LYS A 90 -3.48 1.29 3.15
N VAL A 91 -3.66 0.48 4.18
CA VAL A 91 -4.66 -0.59 4.22
C VAL A 91 -5.88 -0.12 5.01
N SER A 92 -7.08 -0.27 4.44
CA SER A 92 -8.36 0.02 5.12
C SER A 92 -9.24 -1.23 5.13
N LEU A 93 -8.95 -2.19 6.02
CA LEU A 93 -9.68 -3.46 6.05
C LEU A 93 -10.68 -3.58 7.21
N VAL A 94 -10.51 -2.83 8.30
CA VAL A 94 -11.33 -2.98 9.52
C VAL A 94 -12.83 -2.86 9.26
N HIS A 95 -13.26 -1.82 8.54
CA HIS A 95 -14.67 -1.58 8.27
C HIS A 95 -15.23 -2.51 7.19
N TYR A 96 -14.41 -2.84 6.19
CA TYR A 96 -14.77 -3.81 5.16
C TYR A 96 -15.01 -5.19 5.76
N GLU A 97 -14.10 -5.64 6.63
CA GLU A 97 -14.23 -6.92 7.31
C GLU A 97 -15.52 -6.96 8.14
N ARG A 98 -15.74 -5.96 9.00
CA ARG A 98 -16.95 -5.90 9.82
C ARG A 98 -18.20 -5.87 8.94
N HIS A 99 -18.16 -5.20 7.79
CA HIS A 99 -19.26 -5.18 6.83
C HIS A 99 -19.55 -6.58 6.29
N THR A 100 -18.53 -7.34 5.91
CA THR A 100 -18.69 -8.72 5.40
C THR A 100 -19.16 -9.70 6.48
N ALA A 101 -18.80 -9.46 7.75
CA ALA A 101 -19.17 -10.31 8.88
C ALA A 101 -20.54 -9.96 9.50
N SER A 102 -21.11 -8.79 9.21
CA SER A 102 -22.38 -8.34 9.78
C SER A 102 -23.57 -8.95 9.04
N THR A 103 -24.58 -9.39 9.78
CA THR A 103 -25.86 -9.90 9.26
C THR A 103 -26.97 -8.85 9.27
N ASP A 104 -26.76 -7.71 9.94
CA ASP A 104 -27.72 -6.61 10.00
C ASP A 104 -27.52 -5.66 8.79
N PRO A 105 -28.52 -5.49 7.91
CA PRO A 105 -28.44 -4.60 6.76
C PRO A 105 -28.12 -3.15 7.12
N ALA A 106 -28.64 -2.63 8.25
CA ALA A 106 -28.40 -1.25 8.65
C ALA A 106 -26.94 -1.05 9.09
N GLU A 107 -26.40 -2.00 9.84
CA GLU A 107 -25.01 -2.00 10.27
C GLU A 107 -24.06 -2.20 9.08
N ARG A 108 -24.39 -3.07 8.13
CA ARG A 108 -23.63 -3.23 6.89
C ARG A 108 -23.49 -1.92 6.12
N ASP A 109 -24.59 -1.19 5.94
CA ASP A 109 -24.59 0.08 5.21
C ASP A 109 -23.75 1.15 5.93
N ARG A 110 -23.81 1.18 7.27
CA ARG A 110 -22.96 2.03 8.11
C ARG A 110 -21.48 1.71 7.95
N LEU A 111 -21.11 0.43 8.03
CA LEU A 111 -19.73 -0.02 7.93
C LEU A 111 -19.14 0.23 6.54
N LEU A 112 -19.94 0.09 5.48
CA LEU A 112 -19.49 0.43 4.13
C LEU A 112 -19.17 1.92 3.99
N LYS A 113 -20.02 2.80 4.55
CA LYS A 113 -19.74 4.25 4.58
C LYS A 113 -18.45 4.56 5.34
N GLN A 114 -18.21 3.90 6.46
CA GLN A 114 -16.97 4.06 7.24
C GLN A 114 -15.73 3.57 6.47
N HIS A 115 -15.84 2.47 5.72
CA HIS A 115 -14.76 1.99 4.87
C HIS A 115 -14.40 3.02 3.79
N VAL A 116 -15.40 3.55 3.08
CA VAL A 116 -15.20 4.59 2.06
C VAL A 116 -14.55 5.84 2.67
N GLU A 117 -15.00 6.26 3.85
CA GLU A 117 -14.44 7.43 4.52
C GLU A 117 -12.98 7.21 4.97
N SER A 118 -12.66 6.02 5.45
CA SER A 118 -11.29 5.63 5.80
C SER A 118 -10.37 5.65 4.56
N LEU A 119 -10.82 5.12 3.42
CA LEU A 119 -10.09 5.19 2.16
C LEU A 119 -9.84 6.64 1.72
N ARG A 120 -10.87 7.50 1.78
CA ARG A 120 -10.72 8.93 1.46
C ARG A 120 -9.74 9.63 2.38
N THR A 121 -9.81 9.34 3.67
CA THR A 121 -8.89 9.90 4.67
C THR A 121 -7.46 9.49 4.39
N HIS A 122 -7.22 8.22 4.05
CA HIS A 122 -5.90 7.73 3.67
C HIS A 122 -5.40 8.39 2.38
N ALA A 123 -6.21 8.43 1.32
CA ALA A 123 -5.84 9.09 0.07
C ALA A 123 -5.49 10.57 0.28
N LYS A 124 -6.27 11.29 1.10
CA LYS A 124 -5.99 12.68 1.46
C LYS A 124 -4.70 12.82 2.25
N GLY A 125 -4.48 11.95 3.24
CA GLY A 125 -3.26 11.96 4.05
C GLY A 125 -2.01 11.67 3.22
N LEU A 126 -2.10 10.74 2.27
CA LEU A 126 -1.04 10.42 1.31
C LEU A 126 -0.69 11.62 0.43
N GLY A 127 -1.72 12.25 -0.17
CA GLY A 127 -1.54 13.41 -1.04
C GLY A 127 -0.97 14.66 -0.33
N GLN A 128 -1.03 14.73 0.99
CA GLN A 128 -0.45 15.82 1.79
C GLN A 128 1.03 15.62 2.14
N LYS A 129 1.57 14.41 1.97
CA LYS A 129 2.98 14.13 2.28
C LYS A 129 3.87 14.55 1.11
N GLU A 130 4.77 15.50 1.36
CA GLU A 130 5.69 16.03 0.35
C GLU A 130 7.00 15.22 0.30
N TYR A 131 6.96 14.04 -0.31
CA TYR A 131 8.12 13.17 -0.48
C TYR A 131 9.24 13.76 -1.36
N THR A 132 8.94 14.81 -2.13
CA THR A 132 9.92 15.57 -2.93
C THR A 132 11.00 16.27 -2.11
N LYS A 133 10.83 16.36 -0.78
CA LYS A 133 11.77 17.00 0.15
C LYS A 133 12.68 16.01 0.89
N ILE A 134 12.69 14.74 0.52
CA ILE A 134 13.53 13.74 1.17
C ILE A 134 14.99 13.91 0.72
N HIS A 135 15.89 14.23 1.66
CA HIS A 135 17.33 14.35 1.39
C HIS A 135 18.00 12.98 1.18
N GLY A 136 18.85 12.86 0.17
CA GLY A 136 19.63 11.64 -0.12
C GLY A 136 18.96 10.68 -1.11
N ILE A 137 17.69 10.93 -1.43
CA ILE A 137 17.00 10.33 -2.57
C ILE A 137 17.15 11.33 -3.73
N GLY A 138 17.53 10.87 -4.93
CA GLY A 138 17.66 11.72 -6.12
C GLY A 138 16.32 12.38 -6.52
N SER A 139 16.20 12.90 -7.74
CA SER A 139 14.93 13.49 -8.18
C SER A 139 13.79 12.47 -8.08
N VAL A 140 12.77 12.77 -7.27
CA VAL A 140 11.56 11.95 -7.15
C VAL A 140 10.72 12.18 -8.40
N ASP A 141 10.58 11.15 -9.23
CA ASP A 141 9.80 11.22 -10.47
C ASP A 141 8.30 10.99 -10.19
N PHE A 142 7.96 10.09 -9.26
CA PHE A 142 6.57 9.74 -8.92
C PHE A 142 6.42 9.28 -7.46
N VAL A 143 5.20 9.42 -6.92
CA VAL A 143 4.76 8.89 -5.61
C VAL A 143 3.50 8.05 -5.85
N LEU A 144 3.47 6.83 -5.31
CA LEU A 144 2.33 5.88 -5.39
C LEU A 144 1.76 5.56 -4.01
#